data_AF-A0A257WBA3-F1
#
_entry.id   AF-A0A257WBA3-F1
#
_cell.length_a   1.000
_cell.length_b   1.000
_cell.length_c   1.000
_cell.angle_alpha   90.00
_cell.angle_beta   90.00
_cell.angle_gamma   90.00
#
_symmetry.space_group_name_H-M   'P 1'
#
loop_
_entity.id
_entity.type
_entity.pdbx_description
1 polymer ?
#
loop_
_entity_poly.entity_id
_entity_poly.type
_entity_poly.pdbx_seq_one_letter_code
_entity_poly.pdbx_strand_id
1 'polypeptide(L)'
;MKQNLPFVTFSFGSIGRIFRSSVITKSLALACLLLVLQPTVRAQGSGSAVQFDGVDDYALISTLSFNSSYTKEAWVFFTGTNATFYNIVSGQNTAFWVNGGFLSGGHLATGFTQIQDPTPFPTNVWTHVALTYDAGANELRLYKNGILVAGPVTPGAFAEGQQQIGAYFDGTFYIFPWLGSMDEVRIWDVALTQAEIRDYICSKVTNTHPQYANLVGYYKADEGSGVTLGDDLGVNDATLVNGPTWITSGASIGDASVHVKA
;
A
#
# COMPACT_ATOMS: atom_id res chain seq x y z
N MET A 1 -49.32 -13.12 41.19
CA MET A 1 -50.65 -13.55 40.69
C MET A 1 -51.64 -12.43 40.99
N LYS A 2 -52.21 -11.80 39.94
CA LYS A 2 -53.48 -11.04 39.86
C LYS A 2 -53.70 -9.84 40.81
N GLN A 3 -54.28 -8.69 40.43
CA GLN A 3 -54.62 -7.95 39.20
C GLN A 3 -55.50 -6.77 39.70
N ASN A 4 -55.63 -5.74 38.86
CA ASN A 4 -56.73 -4.74 38.77
C ASN A 4 -56.72 -3.42 39.57
N LEU A 5 -56.55 -2.35 38.78
CA LEU A 5 -56.92 -0.94 39.00
C LEU A 5 -58.45 -0.74 39.05
N PRO A 6 -58.92 0.48 39.38
CA PRO A 6 -59.85 1.11 38.45
C PRO A 6 -59.61 2.60 38.17
N PHE A 7 -60.12 2.98 37.00
CA PHE A 7 -60.20 4.28 36.35
C PHE A 7 -61.04 5.31 37.12
N VAL A 8 -60.71 6.60 36.93
CA VAL A 8 -61.64 7.73 37.15
C VAL A 8 -61.88 8.44 35.82
N THR A 9 -63.15 8.55 35.47
CA THR A 9 -63.74 9.18 34.28
C THR A 9 -64.03 10.66 34.53
N PHE A 10 -63.85 11.51 33.51
CA PHE A 10 -64.45 12.87 33.46
C PHE A 10 -65.35 13.00 32.23
N SER A 11 -66.49 13.66 32.43
CA SER A 11 -67.62 13.81 31.52
C SER A 11 -67.71 15.20 30.89
N PHE A 12 -68.03 15.20 29.60
CA PHE A 12 -68.67 16.16 28.68
C PHE A 12 -68.71 17.68 28.95
N GLY A 13 -68.31 18.43 27.92
CA GLY A 13 -68.78 19.77 27.57
C GLY A 13 -68.48 20.05 26.09
N SER A 14 -69.52 20.28 25.30
CA SER A 14 -69.53 20.25 23.83
C SER A 14 -69.59 21.65 23.20
N ILE A 15 -69.14 21.71 21.93
CA ILE A 15 -69.47 22.65 20.86
C ILE A 15 -68.82 24.05 20.86
N GLY A 16 -68.08 24.29 19.77
CA GLY A 16 -67.67 25.61 19.30
C GLY A 16 -66.63 25.56 18.19
N ARG A 17 -66.96 24.97 17.03
CA ARG A 17 -66.23 25.27 15.78
C ARG A 17 -66.43 26.76 15.47
N ILE A 18 -65.41 27.45 14.97
CA ILE A 18 -65.43 28.22 13.69
C ILE A 18 -64.18 29.14 13.52
N PHE A 19 -63.66 29.15 12.28
CA PHE A 19 -62.75 30.06 11.55
C PHE A 19 -61.24 30.22 11.87
N ARG A 20 -60.44 29.59 10.99
CA ARG A 20 -59.32 30.11 10.15
C ARG A 20 -58.43 31.23 10.72
N SER A 21 -57.11 30.96 10.76
CA SER A 21 -56.07 31.70 10.00
C SER A 21 -54.67 31.48 10.60
N SER A 22 -53.80 30.81 9.84
CA SER A 22 -52.35 31.07 9.68
C SER A 22 -51.57 31.70 10.85
N VAL A 23 -50.66 30.94 11.48
CA VAL A 23 -49.17 31.04 11.37
C VAL A 23 -48.56 29.97 12.31
N ILE A 24 -47.70 29.11 11.78
CA ILE A 24 -46.88 28.14 12.55
C ILE A 24 -45.46 28.71 12.64
N THR A 25 -44.91 28.86 13.85
CA THR A 25 -43.47 28.65 14.16
C THR A 25 -43.26 28.74 15.68
N LYS A 26 -43.13 27.61 16.39
CA LYS A 26 -41.92 26.79 16.67
C LYS A 26 -40.93 27.47 17.64
N SER A 27 -40.88 26.91 18.84
CA SER A 27 -39.97 27.19 19.95
C SER A 27 -38.50 27.21 19.53
N LEU A 28 -37.77 28.20 20.04
CA LEU A 28 -36.34 28.35 19.93
C LEU A 28 -35.66 27.44 20.97
N ALA A 29 -35.17 26.28 20.55
CA ALA A 29 -34.22 25.50 21.35
C ALA A 29 -32.81 26.03 21.06
N LEU A 30 -32.19 26.64 22.06
CA LEU A 30 -30.81 27.12 22.00
C LEU A 30 -29.88 25.90 22.05
N ALA A 31 -29.58 25.30 20.90
CA ALA A 31 -28.53 24.31 20.77
C ALA A 31 -27.19 25.04 20.86
N CYS A 32 -26.55 24.97 22.03
CA CYS A 32 -25.17 25.36 22.20
C CYS A 32 -24.32 24.36 21.40
N LEU A 33 -24.01 24.71 20.15
CA LEU A 33 -23.08 23.99 19.30
C LEU A 33 -21.69 24.11 19.97
N LEU A 34 -21.37 23.15 20.83
CA LEU A 34 -19.99 22.94 21.25
C LEU A 34 -19.24 22.45 20.01
N LEU A 35 -18.70 23.40 19.24
CA LEU A 35 -17.73 23.10 18.20
C LEU A 35 -16.50 22.56 18.93
N VAL A 36 -16.48 21.24 19.15
CA VAL A 36 -15.24 20.55 19.43
C VAL A 36 -14.43 20.73 18.15
N LEU A 37 -13.53 21.72 18.14
CA LEU A 37 -12.35 21.69 17.28
C LEU A 37 -11.62 20.41 17.70
N GLN A 38 -12.04 19.28 17.13
CA GLN A 38 -11.18 18.14 17.08
C GLN A 38 -9.95 18.67 16.36
N PRO A 39 -8.74 18.59 16.95
CA PRO A 39 -7.58 18.74 16.13
C PRO A 39 -7.82 17.76 14.99
N THR A 40 -7.88 18.26 13.76
CA THR A 40 -7.55 17.42 12.63
C THR A 40 -6.13 17.00 12.92
N VAL A 41 -5.99 15.86 13.59
CA VAL A 41 -4.81 15.05 13.47
C VAL A 41 -4.85 14.74 11.99
N ARG A 42 -4.16 15.57 11.20
CA ARG A 42 -3.55 15.07 10.00
C ARG A 42 -2.60 14.03 10.56
N ALA A 43 -3.08 12.77 10.64
CA ALA A 43 -2.20 11.61 10.67
C ALA A 43 -1.10 11.96 9.68
N GLN A 44 0.16 11.85 10.10
CA GLN A 44 1.30 12.20 9.26
C GLN A 44 0.99 11.68 7.85
N GLY A 45 0.60 12.60 6.96
CA GLY A 45 -0.26 12.22 5.84
C GLY A 45 0.46 11.20 4.98
N SER A 46 -0.28 10.39 4.26
CA SER A 46 0.22 9.52 3.19
C SER A 46 1.04 10.28 2.13
N GLY A 47 1.11 11.62 2.22
CA GLY A 47 1.96 12.45 1.39
C GLY A 47 1.57 12.28 -0.07
N SER A 48 2.54 11.92 -0.89
CA SER A 48 2.32 11.67 -2.31
C SER A 48 2.61 10.22 -2.68
N ALA A 49 2.14 9.83 -3.86
CA ALA A 49 2.50 8.57 -4.50
C ALA A 49 2.81 8.86 -5.97
N VAL A 50 3.58 7.96 -6.59
CA VAL A 50 3.84 8.02 -8.03
C VAL A 50 2.84 7.12 -8.75
N GLN A 51 2.18 7.66 -9.78
CA GLN A 51 1.26 6.96 -10.67
C GLN A 51 1.92 6.68 -12.01
N PHE A 52 1.84 5.42 -12.45
CA PHE A 52 2.35 4.87 -13.69
C PHE A 52 1.17 4.47 -14.58
N ASP A 53 1.25 4.78 -15.87
CA ASP A 53 0.15 4.66 -16.82
C ASP A 53 0.00 3.28 -17.50
N GLY A 54 0.93 2.35 -17.24
CA GLY A 54 0.92 1.01 -17.82
C GLY A 54 1.32 0.92 -19.29
N VAL A 55 1.91 1.97 -19.87
CA VAL A 55 2.34 2.03 -21.28
C VAL A 55 3.86 1.98 -21.41
N ASP A 56 4.56 2.93 -20.81
CA ASP A 56 6.03 3.01 -20.86
C ASP A 56 6.66 3.74 -19.66
N ASP A 57 5.87 4.09 -18.65
CA ASP A 57 6.31 4.74 -17.41
C ASP A 57 7.17 3.83 -16.53
N TYR A 58 8.27 4.36 -16.00
CA TYR A 58 9.09 3.70 -14.96
C TYR A 58 9.94 4.70 -14.17
N ALA A 59 10.48 4.23 -13.04
CA ALA A 59 11.46 4.96 -12.24
C ALA A 59 12.83 4.27 -12.37
N LEU A 60 13.74 4.95 -13.06
CA LEU A 60 15.08 4.49 -13.40
C LEU A 60 16.04 4.61 -12.22
N ILE A 61 16.51 3.48 -11.69
CA ILE A 61 17.60 3.45 -10.70
C ILE A 61 18.91 3.09 -11.42
N SER A 62 19.93 3.93 -11.27
CA SER A 62 21.17 3.79 -12.06
C SER A 62 22.11 2.69 -11.54
N THR A 63 22.25 2.53 -10.21
CA THR A 63 23.38 1.76 -9.62
C THR A 63 23.03 0.81 -8.48
N LEU A 64 21.75 0.50 -8.25
CA LEU A 64 21.35 -0.38 -7.15
C LEU A 64 21.45 -1.86 -7.57
N SER A 65 22.36 -2.59 -6.93
CA SER A 65 22.58 -4.03 -7.15
C SER A 65 22.78 -4.77 -5.82
N PHE A 66 22.41 -6.04 -5.78
CA PHE A 66 22.66 -6.96 -4.68
C PHE A 66 22.79 -8.38 -5.24
N ASN A 67 23.57 -9.25 -4.58
CA ASN A 67 23.86 -10.61 -5.06
C ASN A 67 23.72 -11.68 -3.94
N SER A 68 22.94 -11.37 -2.91
CA SER A 68 22.75 -12.22 -1.72
C SER A 68 21.27 -12.20 -1.33
N SER A 69 20.96 -12.35 -0.04
CA SER A 69 19.63 -12.14 0.49
C SER A 69 19.10 -10.75 0.14
N TYR A 70 17.79 -10.63 -0.04
CA TYR A 70 17.14 -9.35 -0.26
C TYR A 70 15.68 -9.36 0.16
N THR A 71 15.14 -8.16 0.33
CA THR A 71 13.69 -7.92 0.39
C THR A 71 13.33 -6.76 -0.52
N LYS A 72 12.27 -6.93 -1.32
CA LYS A 72 11.62 -5.85 -2.07
C LYS A 72 10.22 -5.70 -1.51
N GLU A 73 9.81 -4.49 -1.15
CA GLU A 73 8.45 -4.23 -0.68
C GLU A 73 7.96 -2.86 -1.11
N ALA A 74 6.64 -2.71 -1.22
CA ALA A 74 5.99 -1.46 -1.60
C ALA A 74 4.52 -1.48 -1.18
N TRP A 75 3.95 -0.29 -0.98
CA TRP A 75 2.52 -0.09 -1.12
C TRP A 75 2.19 0.11 -2.59
N VAL A 76 1.22 -0.64 -3.11
CA VAL A 76 0.79 -0.53 -4.50
C VAL A 76 -0.73 -0.41 -4.61
N PHE A 77 -1.18 0.40 -5.56
CA PHE A 77 -2.58 0.51 -5.98
C PHE A 77 -2.69 0.04 -7.42
N PHE A 78 -3.18 -1.18 -7.64
CA PHE A 78 -3.21 -1.79 -8.97
C PHE A 78 -4.54 -1.52 -9.68
N THR A 79 -4.47 -1.08 -10.95
CA THR A 79 -5.65 -0.81 -11.79
C THR A 79 -5.65 -1.60 -13.09
N GLY A 80 -4.66 -2.49 -13.27
CA GLY A 80 -4.54 -3.31 -14.47
C GLY A 80 -5.50 -4.48 -14.52
N THR A 81 -5.30 -5.32 -15.54
CA THR A 81 -6.15 -6.48 -15.84
C THR A 81 -5.39 -7.80 -15.67
N ASN A 82 -6.05 -8.93 -15.87
CA ASN A 82 -5.44 -10.26 -15.75
C ASN A 82 -4.72 -10.71 -17.05
N ALA A 83 -4.34 -9.79 -17.94
CA ALA A 83 -3.92 -10.13 -19.31
C ALA A 83 -2.40 -10.08 -19.57
N THR A 84 -1.60 -9.52 -18.65
CA THR A 84 -0.16 -9.29 -18.89
C THR A 84 0.65 -9.33 -17.60
N PHE A 85 1.94 -8.97 -17.71
CA PHE A 85 2.88 -8.72 -16.63
C PHE A 85 2.89 -7.23 -16.30
N TYR A 86 2.72 -6.89 -15.02
CA TYR A 86 2.88 -5.53 -14.49
C TYR A 86 3.95 -5.54 -13.40
N ASN A 87 5.10 -4.92 -13.64
CA ASN A 87 6.25 -5.00 -12.73
C ASN A 87 6.18 -4.00 -11.58
N ILE A 88 6.58 -4.45 -10.40
CA ILE A 88 6.62 -3.64 -9.19
C ILE A 88 8.06 -3.17 -8.96
N VAL A 89 8.96 -4.11 -8.61
CA VAL A 89 10.41 -3.86 -8.52
C VAL A 89 11.17 -5.05 -9.07
N SER A 90 11.82 -4.88 -10.23
CA SER A 90 12.48 -5.97 -10.94
C SER A 90 13.86 -5.57 -11.43
N GLY A 91 14.79 -6.51 -11.39
CA GLY A 91 16.00 -6.48 -12.20
C GLY A 91 15.88 -7.47 -13.35
N GLN A 92 17.01 -7.79 -13.98
CA GLN A 92 17.08 -8.70 -15.11
C GLN A 92 16.89 -10.15 -14.66
N ASN A 93 17.41 -10.52 -13.49
CA ASN A 93 17.38 -11.90 -13.01
C ASN A 93 16.46 -12.10 -11.80
N THR A 94 16.01 -11.03 -11.15
CA THR A 94 15.08 -11.09 -10.02
C THR A 94 13.89 -10.22 -10.30
N ALA A 95 12.68 -10.77 -10.29
CA ALA A 95 11.53 -9.99 -10.70
C ALA A 95 10.34 -10.20 -9.76
N PHE A 96 9.59 -9.12 -9.56
CA PHE A 96 8.49 -8.99 -8.61
C PHE A 96 7.36 -8.20 -9.26
N TRP A 97 6.23 -8.86 -9.50
CA TRP A 97 5.24 -8.38 -10.46
C TRP A 97 3.83 -8.94 -10.19
N VAL A 98 2.84 -8.47 -10.93
CA VAL A 98 1.51 -9.08 -11.06
C VAL A 98 1.41 -9.76 -12.43
N ASN A 99 1.21 -11.09 -12.46
CA ASN A 99 1.17 -11.89 -13.69
C ASN A 99 -0.16 -12.61 -13.80
N GLY A 100 -0.87 -12.34 -14.88
CA GLY A 100 -2.20 -12.90 -15.08
C GLY A 100 -3.18 -12.49 -13.98
N GLY A 101 -2.92 -11.37 -13.30
CA GLY A 101 -3.72 -10.93 -12.15
C GLY A 101 -3.32 -11.54 -10.81
N PHE A 102 -2.16 -12.19 -10.68
CA PHE A 102 -1.70 -12.79 -9.42
C PHE A 102 -0.33 -12.22 -9.01
N LEU A 103 -0.18 -11.89 -7.72
CA LEU A 103 1.12 -11.47 -7.18
C LEU A 103 2.13 -12.60 -7.37
N SER A 104 3.26 -12.27 -7.95
CA SER A 104 4.28 -13.24 -8.36
C SER A 104 5.67 -12.69 -8.09
N GLY A 105 6.61 -13.60 -7.89
CA GLY A 105 8.02 -13.29 -7.85
C GLY A 105 8.80 -14.41 -8.51
N GLY A 106 10.06 -14.16 -8.82
CA GLY A 106 10.90 -15.23 -9.31
C GLY A 106 12.32 -14.80 -9.60
N HIS A 107 13.14 -15.81 -9.84
CA HIS A 107 14.57 -15.71 -10.07
C HIS A 107 14.94 -16.46 -11.33
N LEU A 108 15.91 -15.93 -12.06
CA LEU A 108 16.64 -16.63 -13.09
C LEU A 108 18.00 -17.08 -12.52
N ALA A 109 18.15 -18.40 -12.34
CA ALA A 109 19.41 -19.06 -12.01
C ALA A 109 19.84 -19.97 -13.18
N THR A 110 19.86 -21.29 -12.99
CA THR A 110 20.00 -22.26 -14.11
C THR A 110 18.74 -22.36 -14.98
N GLY A 111 17.61 -21.89 -14.44
CA GLY A 111 16.33 -21.71 -15.10
C GLY A 111 15.48 -20.71 -14.31
N PHE A 112 14.34 -20.32 -14.87
CA PHE A 112 13.44 -19.41 -14.19
C PHE A 112 12.59 -20.16 -13.17
N THR A 113 12.73 -19.81 -11.89
CA THR A 113 11.91 -20.33 -10.80
C THR A 113 10.93 -19.26 -10.36
N GLN A 114 9.64 -19.53 -10.57
CA GLN A 114 8.55 -18.63 -10.18
C GLN A 114 7.90 -19.10 -8.86
N ILE A 115 7.45 -18.13 -8.08
CA ILE A 115 6.49 -18.27 -6.99
C ILE A 115 5.28 -17.38 -7.28
N GLN A 116 4.08 -17.85 -6.96
CA GLN A 116 2.84 -17.12 -7.25
C GLN A 116 1.83 -17.33 -6.14
N ASP A 117 1.18 -16.23 -5.72
CA ASP A 117 0.01 -16.25 -4.85
C ASP A 117 -1.16 -16.95 -5.57
N PRO A 118 -1.80 -17.99 -4.99
CA PRO A 118 -2.92 -18.67 -5.62
C PRO A 118 -4.22 -17.82 -5.63
N THR A 119 -4.23 -16.68 -4.95
CA THR A 119 -5.38 -15.78 -4.86
C THR A 119 -5.21 -14.57 -5.78
N PRO A 120 -6.28 -14.13 -6.49
CA PRO A 120 -6.22 -12.96 -7.35
C PRO A 120 -5.71 -11.71 -6.60
N PHE A 121 -4.92 -10.90 -7.31
CA PHE A 121 -4.42 -9.65 -6.79
C PHE A 121 -5.55 -8.62 -6.66
N PRO A 122 -5.71 -7.95 -5.51
CA PRO A 122 -6.72 -6.92 -5.35
C PRO A 122 -6.54 -5.77 -6.35
N THR A 123 -7.63 -5.31 -6.94
CA THR A 123 -7.64 -4.13 -7.82
C THR A 123 -8.33 -2.96 -7.13
N ASN A 124 -7.92 -1.74 -7.47
CA ASN A 124 -8.49 -0.49 -6.98
C ASN A 124 -8.46 -0.34 -5.44
N VAL A 125 -7.49 -0.99 -4.79
CA VAL A 125 -7.23 -0.88 -3.35
C VAL A 125 -5.74 -0.87 -3.10
N TRP A 126 -5.30 -0.06 -2.13
CA TRP A 126 -3.91 -0.08 -1.67
C TRP A 126 -3.62 -1.40 -0.99
N THR A 127 -2.57 -2.08 -1.46
CA THR A 127 -2.12 -3.38 -0.96
C THR A 127 -0.62 -3.29 -0.74
N HIS A 128 -0.16 -3.65 0.45
CA HIS A 128 1.27 -3.80 0.66
C HIS A 128 1.71 -5.16 0.16
N VAL A 129 2.84 -5.22 -0.54
CA VAL A 129 3.38 -6.44 -1.09
C VAL A 129 4.86 -6.53 -0.75
N ALA A 130 5.35 -7.76 -0.51
CA ALA A 130 6.77 -8.00 -0.31
C ALA A 130 7.23 -9.32 -0.94
N LEU A 131 8.48 -9.35 -1.38
CA LEU A 131 9.20 -10.52 -1.85
C LEU A 131 10.52 -10.62 -1.09
N THR A 132 10.74 -11.72 -0.38
CA THR A 132 11.99 -11.96 0.36
C THR A 132 12.73 -13.14 -0.26
N TYR A 133 14.04 -13.02 -0.42
CA TYR A 133 14.92 -14.13 -0.73
C TYR A 133 15.99 -14.26 0.36
N ASP A 134 16.07 -15.42 1.00
CA ASP A 134 17.16 -15.77 1.91
C ASP A 134 18.17 -16.63 1.15
N ALA A 135 19.37 -16.10 0.90
CA ALA A 135 20.43 -16.81 0.20
C ALA A 135 21.05 -17.96 1.02
N GLY A 136 21.04 -17.87 2.35
CA GLY A 136 21.57 -18.91 3.24
C GLY A 136 20.66 -20.13 3.28
N ALA A 137 19.34 -19.92 3.32
CA ALA A 137 18.35 -20.99 3.24
C ALA A 137 18.00 -21.39 1.79
N ASN A 138 18.35 -20.54 0.81
CA ASN A 138 17.91 -20.61 -0.58
C ASN A 138 16.37 -20.62 -0.69
N GLU A 139 15.70 -19.68 -0.04
CA GLU A 139 14.23 -19.65 0.05
C GLU A 139 13.64 -18.31 -0.40
N LEU A 140 12.75 -18.36 -1.39
CA LEU A 140 11.98 -17.23 -1.89
C LEU A 140 10.54 -17.28 -1.35
N ARG A 141 10.02 -16.17 -0.83
CA ARG A 141 8.67 -16.08 -0.23
C ARG A 141 7.95 -14.80 -0.67
N LEU A 142 6.64 -14.91 -0.86
CA LEU A 142 5.76 -13.79 -1.21
C LEU A 142 4.82 -13.44 -0.05
N TYR A 143 4.64 -12.15 0.16
CA TYR A 143 3.75 -11.61 1.19
C TYR A 143 2.79 -10.58 0.60
N LYS A 144 1.57 -10.58 1.13
CA LYS A 144 0.53 -9.60 0.83
C LYS A 144 -0.07 -9.12 2.15
N ASN A 145 -0.09 -7.81 2.38
CA ASN A 145 -0.51 -7.16 3.61
C ASN A 145 0.15 -7.76 4.87
N GLY A 146 1.46 -8.06 4.80
CA GLY A 146 2.23 -8.62 5.92
C GLY A 146 1.99 -10.11 6.20
N ILE A 147 1.21 -10.80 5.37
CA ILE A 147 0.92 -12.23 5.51
C ILE A 147 1.60 -13.01 4.39
N LEU A 148 2.25 -14.14 4.73
CA LEU A 148 2.81 -15.08 3.76
C LEU A 148 1.69 -15.66 2.89
N VAL A 149 1.77 -15.47 1.57
CA VAL A 149 0.75 -15.95 0.62
C VAL A 149 1.25 -17.07 -0.30
N ALA A 150 2.57 -17.18 -0.49
CA ALA A 150 3.18 -18.28 -1.22
C ALA A 150 4.62 -18.53 -0.77
N GLY A 151 5.08 -19.76 -0.99
CA GLY A 151 6.44 -20.21 -0.70
C GLY A 151 6.61 -20.96 0.63
N PRO A 152 7.86 -21.31 1.00
CA PRO A 152 9.07 -21.04 0.23
C PRO A 152 9.17 -21.86 -1.07
N VAL A 153 9.92 -21.35 -2.05
CA VAL A 153 10.50 -22.12 -3.15
C VAL A 153 12.02 -21.93 -3.17
N THR A 154 12.74 -22.82 -3.84
CA THR A 154 14.21 -22.81 -3.88
C THR A 154 14.75 -22.43 -5.26
N PRO A 155 14.92 -21.12 -5.56
CA PRO A 155 15.29 -20.68 -6.90
C PRO A 155 16.75 -20.94 -7.28
N GLY A 156 17.64 -21.07 -6.30
CA GLY A 156 19.08 -21.04 -6.53
C GLY A 156 19.65 -19.62 -6.44
N ALA A 157 20.97 -19.53 -6.51
CA ALA A 157 21.67 -18.25 -6.49
C ALA A 157 21.44 -17.47 -7.79
N PHE A 158 21.42 -16.15 -7.68
CA PHE A 158 21.28 -15.22 -8.79
C PHE A 158 22.47 -14.26 -8.82
N ALA A 159 22.63 -13.56 -9.94
CA ALA A 159 23.48 -12.38 -10.02
C ALA A 159 22.65 -11.26 -10.65
N GLU A 160 22.78 -10.04 -10.16
CA GLU A 160 21.95 -8.93 -10.59
C GLU A 160 22.79 -7.65 -10.73
N GLY A 161 22.55 -6.92 -11.81
CA GLY A 161 23.29 -5.70 -12.11
C GLY A 161 22.55 -4.42 -11.72
N GLN A 162 21.22 -4.43 -11.81
CA GLN A 162 20.38 -3.25 -11.61
C GLN A 162 18.98 -3.65 -11.12
N GLN A 163 18.28 -2.71 -10.50
CA GLN A 163 16.87 -2.82 -10.11
C GLN A 163 16.10 -1.65 -10.71
N GLN A 164 14.85 -1.87 -11.07
CA GLN A 164 13.97 -0.84 -11.62
C GLN A 164 12.62 -0.87 -10.92
N ILE A 165 12.05 0.30 -10.71
CA ILE A 165 10.71 0.46 -10.14
C ILE A 165 9.73 0.68 -11.28
N GLY A 166 8.64 -0.07 -11.26
CA GLY A 166 7.57 0.06 -12.24
C GLY A 166 7.84 -0.59 -13.60
N ALA A 167 8.99 -1.24 -13.82
CA ALA A 167 9.29 -1.95 -15.07
C ALA A 167 10.24 -3.14 -14.86
N TYR A 168 10.29 -4.03 -15.84
CA TYR A 168 11.33 -5.06 -15.97
C TYR A 168 12.37 -4.62 -17.01
N PHE A 169 13.65 -4.77 -16.67
CA PHE A 169 14.75 -4.51 -17.60
C PHE A 169 15.30 -5.83 -18.16
N ASP A 170 15.17 -6.05 -19.47
CA ASP A 170 15.61 -7.29 -20.12
C ASP A 170 17.11 -7.28 -20.50
N GLY A 171 17.82 -6.19 -20.20
CA GLY A 171 19.20 -5.93 -20.63
C GLY A 171 19.30 -4.93 -21.79
N THR A 172 18.19 -4.62 -22.46
CA THR A 172 18.12 -3.64 -23.56
C THR A 172 16.97 -2.65 -23.37
N PHE A 173 15.79 -3.15 -23.00
CA PHE A 173 14.55 -2.37 -22.92
C PHE A 173 13.92 -2.47 -21.53
N TYR A 174 13.16 -1.42 -21.19
CA TYR A 174 12.25 -1.39 -20.05
C TYR A 174 10.87 -1.80 -20.57
N ILE A 175 10.37 -2.93 -20.10
CA ILE A 175 9.14 -3.56 -20.58
C ILE A 175 8.26 -3.96 -19.41
N PHE A 176 7.00 -4.32 -19.72
CA PHE A 176 6.01 -4.75 -18.75
C PHE A 176 5.78 -3.71 -17.62
N PRO A 177 5.46 -2.46 -18.00
CA PRO A 177 5.32 -1.34 -17.07
C PRO A 177 4.20 -1.57 -16.06
N TRP A 178 4.28 -0.93 -14.90
CA TRP A 178 3.24 -0.92 -13.89
C TRP A 178 2.04 -0.10 -14.34
N LEU A 179 0.84 -0.55 -13.97
CA LEU A 179 -0.41 0.21 -14.15
C LEU A 179 -1.07 0.49 -12.81
N GLY A 180 -0.91 1.71 -12.33
CA GLY A 180 -1.44 2.16 -11.05
C GLY A 180 -0.43 2.98 -10.27
N SER A 181 -0.54 3.00 -8.94
CA SER A 181 0.28 3.86 -8.09
C SER A 181 1.17 3.06 -7.16
N MET A 182 2.31 3.64 -6.77
CA MET A 182 3.23 3.09 -5.78
C MET A 182 3.61 4.14 -4.75
N ASP A 183 3.85 3.66 -3.54
CA ASP A 183 4.28 4.43 -2.39
C ASP A 183 5.20 3.55 -1.52
N GLU A 184 6.08 4.17 -0.74
CA GLU A 184 6.98 3.51 0.22
C GLU A 184 7.73 2.29 -0.35
N VAL A 185 8.33 2.45 -1.54
CA VAL A 185 9.12 1.38 -2.15
C VAL A 185 10.42 1.22 -1.38
N ARG A 186 10.68 0.01 -0.86
CA ARG A 186 11.86 -0.31 -0.05
C ARG A 186 12.59 -1.51 -0.63
N ILE A 187 13.91 -1.41 -0.65
CA ILE A 187 14.81 -2.47 -1.07
C ILE A 187 15.84 -2.68 0.04
N TRP A 188 15.98 -3.93 0.48
CA TRP A 188 16.84 -4.35 1.58
C TRP A 188 17.83 -5.40 1.10
N ASP A 189 19.05 -5.42 1.62
CA ASP A 189 20.07 -6.45 1.39
C ASP A 189 20.01 -7.61 2.41
N VAL A 190 18.84 -7.77 3.04
CA VAL A 190 18.51 -8.84 3.97
C VAL A 190 17.14 -9.42 3.64
N ALA A 191 16.92 -10.70 3.96
CA ALA A 191 15.59 -11.30 3.95
C ALA A 191 14.87 -10.91 5.25
N LEU A 192 13.90 -9.99 5.16
CA LEU A 192 13.05 -9.65 6.29
C LEU A 192 12.17 -10.84 6.66
N THR A 193 11.98 -11.03 7.95
CA THR A 193 10.98 -11.98 8.46
C THR A 193 9.57 -11.43 8.25
N GLN A 194 8.57 -12.32 8.25
CA GLN A 194 7.17 -11.89 8.20
C GLN A 194 6.81 -10.93 9.36
N ALA A 195 7.40 -11.15 10.54
CA ALA A 195 7.16 -10.29 11.70
C ALA A 195 7.70 -8.88 11.46
N GLU A 196 8.93 -8.74 10.96
CA GLU A 196 9.52 -7.44 10.61
C GLU A 196 8.69 -6.72 9.54
N ILE A 197 8.29 -7.42 8.46
CA ILE A 197 7.42 -6.83 7.42
C ILE A 197 6.11 -6.31 8.04
N ARG A 198 5.42 -7.15 8.81
CA ARG A 198 4.13 -6.79 9.41
C ARG A 198 4.25 -5.64 10.40
N ASP A 199 5.29 -5.62 11.22
CA ASP A 199 5.45 -4.65 12.28
C ASP A 199 5.80 -3.24 11.73
N TYR A 200 6.37 -3.16 10.53
CA TYR A 200 6.79 -1.91 9.88
C TYR A 200 6.00 -1.53 8.61
N ILE A 201 4.95 -2.28 8.28
CA ILE A 201 4.13 -2.08 7.07
C ILE A 201 3.45 -0.70 7.00
N CYS A 202 3.04 -0.16 8.15
CA CYS A 202 2.33 1.12 8.29
C CYS A 202 3.23 2.27 8.77
N SER A 203 4.54 2.02 8.88
CA SER A 203 5.50 2.94 9.49
C SER A 203 6.51 3.39 8.46
N LYS A 204 6.83 4.68 8.43
CA LYS A 204 8.00 5.15 7.68
C LYS A 204 9.27 4.54 8.29
N VAL A 205 10.18 4.12 7.43
CA VAL A 205 11.44 3.53 7.90
C VAL A 205 12.32 4.65 8.45
N THR A 206 12.86 4.43 9.64
CA THR A 206 13.82 5.34 10.29
C THR A 206 14.98 4.51 10.83
N ASN A 207 16.01 5.17 11.35
CA ASN A 207 17.16 4.52 11.98
C ASN A 207 16.84 3.65 13.21
N THR A 208 15.57 3.61 13.64
CA THR A 208 15.08 2.73 14.71
C THR A 208 14.60 1.36 14.21
N HIS A 209 14.50 1.15 12.89
CA HIS A 209 14.21 -0.16 12.32
C HIS A 209 15.38 -1.12 12.61
N PRO A 210 15.15 -2.35 13.09
CA PRO A 210 16.21 -3.28 13.47
C PRO A 210 17.14 -3.63 12.30
N GLN A 211 16.61 -3.61 11.08
CA GLN A 211 17.34 -3.86 9.83
C GLN A 211 17.73 -2.58 9.08
N TYR A 212 17.71 -1.39 9.70
CA TYR A 212 17.98 -0.12 8.99
C TYR A 212 19.36 -0.12 8.29
N ALA A 213 20.37 -0.75 8.90
CA ALA A 213 21.70 -0.87 8.30
C ALA A 213 21.73 -1.69 6.99
N ASN A 214 20.68 -2.48 6.75
CA ASN A 214 20.49 -3.34 5.59
C ASN A 214 19.52 -2.73 4.56
N LEU A 215 19.09 -1.48 4.75
CA LEU A 215 18.28 -0.73 3.79
C LEU A 215 19.21 -0.19 2.70
N VAL A 216 18.93 -0.50 1.43
CA VAL A 216 19.77 -0.09 0.29
C VAL A 216 19.06 0.81 -0.71
N GLY A 217 17.73 0.94 -0.60
CA GLY A 217 16.96 1.97 -1.30
C GLY A 217 15.62 2.19 -0.60
N TYR A 218 15.25 3.45 -0.40
CA TYR A 218 13.95 3.79 0.20
C TYR A 218 13.34 5.01 -0.48
N TYR A 219 12.31 4.75 -1.29
CA TYR A 219 11.62 5.75 -2.09
C TYR A 219 10.24 6.01 -1.49
N LYS A 220 10.13 7.10 -0.75
CA LYS A 220 8.90 7.51 -0.05
C LYS A 220 7.83 8.09 -0.96
N ALA A 221 8.18 8.48 -2.19
CA ALA A 221 7.26 9.12 -3.14
C ALA A 221 6.55 10.39 -2.62
N ASP A 222 7.19 11.11 -1.70
CA ASP A 222 6.63 12.27 -0.99
C ASP A 222 6.97 13.63 -1.65
N GLU A 223 7.73 13.64 -2.75
CA GLU A 223 8.19 14.88 -3.41
C GLU A 223 7.04 15.67 -4.04
N GLY A 224 6.02 14.97 -4.54
CA GLY A 224 4.78 15.55 -5.07
C GLY A 224 4.92 16.33 -6.37
N SER A 225 6.13 16.45 -6.94
CA SER A 225 6.38 17.11 -8.22
C SER A 225 7.78 16.78 -8.77
N GLY A 226 8.01 17.11 -10.04
CA GLY A 226 9.31 16.92 -10.70
C GLY A 226 9.50 15.51 -11.25
N VAL A 227 10.73 15.20 -11.64
CA VAL A 227 11.12 13.94 -12.30
C VAL A 227 12.07 13.10 -11.46
N THR A 228 12.29 13.47 -10.20
CA THR A 228 13.16 12.75 -9.27
C THR A 228 12.29 12.05 -8.25
N LEU A 229 12.49 10.74 -8.08
CA LEU A 229 11.98 9.96 -6.98
C LEU A 229 13.17 9.69 -6.04
N GLY A 230 13.22 10.43 -4.94
CA GLY A 230 14.37 10.45 -4.04
C GLY A 230 14.51 9.16 -3.26
N ASP A 231 15.75 8.70 -3.14
CA ASP A 231 16.15 7.68 -2.16
C ASP A 231 16.46 8.39 -0.84
N ASP A 232 15.82 7.98 0.26
CA ASP A 232 16.03 8.59 1.58
C ASP A 232 17.46 8.40 2.11
N LEU A 233 18.19 7.44 1.58
CA LEU A 233 19.62 7.25 1.86
C LEU A 233 20.51 8.23 1.07
N GLY A 234 19.97 8.87 0.03
CA GLY A 234 20.63 9.85 -0.82
C GLY A 234 21.69 9.28 -1.76
N VAL A 235 21.65 7.97 -2.04
CA VAL A 235 22.67 7.28 -2.84
C VAL A 235 22.14 6.82 -4.19
N ASN A 236 20.87 6.40 -4.25
CA ASN A 236 20.29 5.75 -5.42
C ASN A 236 19.01 6.44 -5.92
N ASP A 237 18.96 7.78 -5.92
CA ASP A 237 17.83 8.54 -6.46
C ASP A 237 17.42 8.02 -7.85
N ALA A 238 16.11 7.83 -8.03
CA ALA A 238 15.55 7.36 -9.28
C ALA A 238 15.08 8.54 -10.14
N THR A 239 15.15 8.38 -11.45
CA THR A 239 14.57 9.34 -12.42
C THR A 239 13.25 8.78 -12.95
N LEU A 240 12.17 9.54 -12.85
CA LEU A 240 10.89 9.23 -13.48
C LEU A 240 11.02 9.43 -15.00
N VAL A 241 10.79 8.37 -15.77
CA VAL A 241 10.95 8.35 -17.23
C VAL A 241 9.60 8.10 -17.89
N ASN A 242 9.35 8.84 -18.98
CA ASN A 242 8.13 8.83 -19.82
C ASN A 242 6.87 9.46 -19.23
N GLY A 243 6.95 9.97 -18.00
CA GLY A 243 5.93 10.83 -17.42
C GLY A 243 5.08 10.24 -16.28
N PRO A 244 5.61 9.40 -15.37
CA PRO A 244 4.90 9.10 -14.13
C PRO A 244 4.46 10.38 -13.44
N THR A 245 3.23 10.39 -12.93
CA THR A 245 2.62 11.57 -12.33
C THR A 245 2.51 11.44 -10.82
N TRP A 246 2.43 12.58 -10.13
CA TRP A 246 2.29 12.61 -8.68
C TRP A 246 0.81 12.71 -8.30
N ILE A 247 0.39 11.88 -7.36
CA ILE A 247 -0.97 11.90 -6.79
C ILE A 247 -0.91 12.01 -5.28
N THR A 248 -2.04 12.31 -4.64
CA THR A 248 -2.19 12.10 -3.20
C THR A 248 -2.23 10.60 -2.92
N SER A 249 -1.35 10.11 -2.06
CA SER A 249 -1.36 8.70 -1.68
C SER A 249 -2.57 8.36 -0.81
N GLY A 250 -3.05 7.13 -0.92
CA GLY A 250 -4.04 6.55 -0.01
C GLY A 250 -3.50 5.35 0.77
N ALA A 251 -2.18 5.10 0.70
CA ALA A 251 -1.53 4.03 1.44
C ALA A 251 -1.69 4.25 2.95
N SER A 252 -1.80 3.15 3.70
CA SER A 252 -1.99 3.20 5.15
C SER A 252 -0.64 3.37 5.86
N ILE A 253 -0.05 4.55 5.72
CA ILE A 253 1.24 4.96 6.29
C ILE A 253 1.00 6.12 7.25
N GLY A 254 1.51 6.01 8.48
CA GLY A 254 1.32 7.01 9.52
C GLY A 254 0.35 6.54 10.61
N ASP A 255 0.95 6.25 11.76
CA ASP A 255 0.43 6.19 13.13
C ASP A 255 -0.74 5.25 13.45
N ALA A 256 -0.35 4.09 14.00
CA ALA A 256 -1.14 3.02 14.61
C ALA A 256 -1.69 1.96 13.64
N SER A 257 -0.84 0.96 13.37
CA SER A 257 -1.28 -0.36 12.90
C SER A 257 -2.45 -0.86 13.77
N VAL A 258 -3.59 -1.18 13.13
CA VAL A 258 -4.72 -1.87 13.81
C VAL A 258 -4.38 -3.33 14.15
N HIS A 259 -3.20 -3.83 13.77
CA HIS A 259 -2.63 -5.00 14.42
C HIS A 259 -1.99 -4.54 15.72
N VAL A 260 -2.79 -4.57 16.78
CA VAL A 260 -2.30 -4.52 18.17
C VAL A 260 -1.17 -5.54 18.27
N LYS A 261 0.02 -5.08 18.68
CA LYS A 261 1.13 -5.96 19.06
C LYS A 261 0.57 -7.01 20.01
N ALA A 262 0.56 -8.27 19.59
CA ALA A 262 0.31 -9.38 20.48
C ALA A 262 1.48 -9.55 21.45
#